data_AF-A0A519E4S4-F1
#
_entry.id   AF-A0A519E4S4-F1
#
_cell.length_a   1.000
_cell.length_b   1.000
_cell.length_c   1.000
_cell.angle_alpha   90.00
_cell.angle_beta   90.00
_cell.angle_gamma   90.00
#
_symmetry.space_group_name_H-M   'P 1'
#
loop_
_entity.id
_entity.type
_entity.pdbx_description
1 polymer ?
#
loop_
_entity_poly.entity_id
_entity_poly.type
_entity_poly.pdbx_seq_one_letter_code
_entity_poly.pdbx_strand_id
1 'polypeptide(L)'
;MERIPPDEGRISMNKKIGGLTLALAAIASMAASPVRAERFEATFTGTLTRMQFTVGCQDWEKIVCESRQDLSPVAPITFSRSFVFEVGGPGMSSAVGTGDFEPAVDWYGRPMRYQLGDQAMGGLASSEPVSAALIPAGILTPAQLTPPSSIDGSYVATFHGRDISTYRDAAGGEARADYWGANESIGWTAANGQSVGLMFQFLQAMPFAVTQENLAQPVSVSEFIARMNQDFWCQGCTRTLIVTASVSGNGTYSDYLYHGTINAFSFRQVDALAVPEPSTYALMLAGVAAIGIAARRRRANDTITP
;
A
#
# COMPACT_ATOMS: atom_id res chain seq x y z
N MET A 1 8.71 -3.18 -80.06
CA MET A 1 8.21 -3.03 -78.68
C MET A 1 8.67 -4.24 -77.89
N GLU A 2 9.77 -4.06 -77.19
CA GLU A 2 10.48 -5.10 -76.45
C GLU A 2 9.87 -5.20 -75.04
N ARG A 3 9.38 -6.38 -74.65
CA ARG A 3 8.78 -6.62 -73.32
C ARG A 3 9.87 -7.13 -72.38
N ILE A 4 10.16 -6.34 -71.35
CA ILE A 4 11.02 -6.71 -70.22
C ILE A 4 10.30 -7.75 -69.35
N PRO A 5 10.94 -8.88 -68.97
CA PRO A 5 10.32 -9.90 -68.14
C PRO A 5 10.28 -9.50 -66.64
N PRO A 6 9.21 -9.87 -65.91
CA PRO A 6 8.99 -9.45 -64.54
C PRO A 6 9.49 -10.50 -63.55
N ASP A 7 10.79 -10.55 -63.26
CA ASP A 7 11.30 -11.50 -62.23
C ASP A 7 12.25 -10.91 -61.17
N GLU A 8 12.51 -9.60 -61.17
CA GLU A 8 13.34 -8.97 -60.14
C GLU A 8 12.57 -8.34 -58.96
N GLY A 9 11.23 -8.34 -59.01
CA GLY A 9 10.39 -7.72 -57.97
C GLY A 9 10.24 -8.53 -56.69
N ARG A 10 10.53 -9.84 -56.70
CA ARG A 10 10.09 -10.76 -55.64
C ARG A 10 11.15 -11.05 -54.56
N ILE A 11 12.43 -10.78 -54.84
CA ILE A 11 13.54 -11.03 -53.90
C ILE A 11 13.81 -9.82 -52.98
N SER A 12 13.40 -8.61 -53.39
CA SER A 12 13.62 -7.37 -52.62
C SER A 12 12.61 -7.17 -51.45
N MET A 13 11.40 -7.72 -51.55
CA MET A 13 10.37 -7.56 -50.50
C MET A 13 10.60 -8.44 -49.27
N ASN A 14 11.24 -9.61 -49.41
CA ASN A 14 11.45 -10.52 -48.27
C ASN A 14 12.59 -10.09 -47.34
N LYS A 15 13.54 -9.24 -47.79
CA LYS A 15 14.61 -8.70 -46.92
C LYS A 15 14.15 -7.51 -46.07
N LYS A 16 13.17 -6.71 -46.52
CA LYS A 16 12.67 -5.55 -45.77
C LYS A 16 11.70 -5.92 -44.65
N ILE A 17 10.94 -7.01 -44.81
CA ILE A 17 9.97 -7.44 -43.80
C ILE A 17 10.68 -8.09 -42.60
N GLY A 18 11.73 -8.89 -42.82
CA GLY A 18 12.48 -9.53 -41.73
C GLY A 18 13.17 -8.56 -40.75
N GLY A 19 13.70 -7.43 -41.26
CA GLY A 19 14.34 -6.40 -40.44
C GLY A 19 13.37 -5.53 -39.63
N LEU A 20 12.15 -5.31 -40.16
CA LEU A 20 11.14 -4.49 -39.48
C LEU A 20 10.54 -5.20 -38.25
N THR A 21 10.40 -6.53 -38.30
CA THR A 21 9.89 -7.33 -37.17
C THR A 21 10.90 -7.48 -36.03
N LEU A 22 12.21 -7.50 -36.30
CA LEU A 22 13.23 -7.53 -35.22
C LEU A 22 13.39 -6.16 -34.54
N ALA A 23 13.24 -5.05 -35.29
CA ALA A 23 13.30 -3.71 -34.71
C ALA A 23 12.06 -3.40 -33.83
N LEU A 24 10.87 -3.89 -34.18
CA LEU A 24 9.69 -3.73 -33.32
C LEU A 24 9.76 -4.54 -32.01
N ALA A 25 10.42 -5.71 -32.01
CA ALA A 25 10.63 -6.49 -30.79
C ALA A 25 11.64 -5.81 -29.83
N ALA A 26 12.65 -5.13 -30.37
CA ALA A 26 13.64 -4.40 -29.57
C ALA A 26 13.13 -3.03 -29.05
N ILE A 27 12.15 -2.41 -29.73
CA ILE A 27 11.53 -1.14 -29.27
C ILE A 27 10.37 -1.43 -28.30
N ALA A 28 9.68 -2.57 -28.44
CA ALA A 28 8.69 -3.01 -27.45
C ALA A 28 9.32 -3.41 -26.10
N SER A 29 10.60 -3.79 -26.07
CA SER A 29 11.33 -4.05 -24.81
C SER A 29 11.87 -2.79 -24.11
N MET A 30 11.73 -1.60 -24.69
CA MET A 30 12.18 -0.34 -24.06
C MET A 30 11.03 0.55 -23.57
N ALA A 31 9.77 0.15 -23.77
CA ALA A 31 8.59 0.97 -23.46
C ALA A 31 7.78 0.52 -22.23
N ALA A 32 8.20 -0.53 -21.54
CA ALA A 32 7.66 -0.88 -20.23
C ALA A 32 8.68 -1.74 -19.50
N SER A 33 9.63 -1.12 -18.79
CA SER A 33 10.09 -1.78 -17.57
C SER A 33 8.82 -2.00 -16.76
N PRO A 34 8.39 -3.23 -16.45
CA PRO A 34 7.39 -3.38 -15.42
C PRO A 34 7.96 -2.65 -14.21
N VAL A 35 7.26 -1.65 -13.70
CA VAL A 35 7.62 -1.04 -12.42
C VAL A 35 7.51 -2.19 -11.43
N ARG A 36 8.64 -2.84 -11.17
CA ARG A 36 8.69 -4.04 -10.35
C ARG A 36 8.44 -3.55 -8.95
N ALA A 37 7.25 -3.83 -8.45
CA ALA A 37 6.91 -3.56 -7.07
C ALA A 37 7.96 -4.24 -6.17
N GLU A 38 8.59 -3.47 -5.29
CA GLU A 38 9.52 -4.02 -4.31
C GLU A 38 8.72 -4.54 -3.13
N ARG A 39 8.95 -5.80 -2.75
CA ARG A 39 8.27 -6.41 -1.61
C ARG A 39 9.11 -6.27 -0.36
N PHE A 40 8.45 -5.90 0.73
CA PHE A 40 9.08 -5.77 2.04
C PHE A 40 8.26 -6.48 3.09
N GLU A 41 8.95 -7.04 4.08
CA GLU A 41 8.35 -7.51 5.32
C GLU A 41 8.71 -6.53 6.43
N ALA A 42 7.69 -6.07 7.15
CA ALA A 42 7.85 -5.33 8.40
C ALA A 42 7.38 -6.20 9.56
N THR A 43 8.26 -6.41 10.55
CA THR A 43 7.94 -7.04 11.82
C THR A 43 8.15 -6.04 12.94
N PHE A 44 7.16 -5.86 13.81
CA PHE A 44 7.30 -4.96 14.95
C PHE A 44 6.66 -5.52 16.21
N THR A 45 7.17 -5.07 17.36
CA THR A 45 6.55 -5.24 18.67
C THR A 45 6.34 -3.87 19.27
N GLY A 46 5.13 -3.58 19.72
CA GLY A 46 4.81 -2.30 20.32
C GLY A 46 3.88 -2.43 21.51
N THR A 47 3.74 -1.32 22.22
CA THR A 47 2.91 -1.21 23.42
C THR A 47 2.00 0.00 23.28
N LEU A 48 0.70 -0.22 23.32
CA LEU A 48 -0.31 0.83 23.41
C LEU A 48 -0.50 1.21 24.87
N THR A 49 -0.55 2.51 25.15
CA THR A 49 -0.63 3.04 26.52
C THR A 49 -1.69 4.12 26.67
N ARG A 50 -2.27 4.59 25.56
CA ARG A 50 -3.30 5.62 25.55
C ARG A 50 -4.42 5.28 24.58
N MET A 51 -5.61 5.78 24.86
CA MET A 51 -6.81 5.58 24.03
C MET A 51 -7.67 6.85 24.02
N GLN A 52 -8.22 7.18 22.86
CA GLN A 52 -9.32 8.12 22.68
C GLN A 52 -10.45 7.42 21.93
N PHE A 53 -11.68 7.92 22.05
CA PHE A 53 -12.80 7.36 21.30
C PHE A 53 -13.83 8.40 20.91
N THR A 54 -14.61 8.05 19.90
CA THR A 54 -15.85 8.70 19.52
C THR A 54 -16.89 7.61 19.26
N VAL A 55 -18.08 7.72 19.86
CA VAL A 55 -19.12 6.70 19.77
C VAL A 55 -20.41 7.30 19.22
N GLY A 56 -21.09 6.52 18.39
CA GLY A 56 -22.41 6.85 17.87
C GLY A 56 -22.40 8.07 16.93
N CYS A 57 -21.32 8.27 16.18
CA CYS A 57 -21.23 9.36 15.24
C CYS A 57 -22.13 9.10 14.03
N GLN A 58 -22.89 10.12 13.63
CA GLN A 58 -23.72 10.13 12.43
C GLN A 58 -22.98 10.86 11.31
N ASP A 59 -22.92 10.31 10.10
CA ASP A 59 -22.23 10.88 8.92
C ASP A 59 -20.73 11.21 9.15
N TRP A 60 -19.85 10.66 8.31
CA TRP A 60 -18.41 11.01 8.35
C TRP A 60 -18.15 12.51 8.13
N GLU A 61 -19.08 13.21 7.46
CA GLU A 61 -18.97 14.62 7.09
C GLU A 61 -19.58 15.58 8.12
N LYS A 62 -20.36 15.08 9.09
CA LYS A 62 -21.05 15.91 10.09
C LYS A 62 -20.82 15.30 11.47
N ILE A 63 -19.73 15.68 12.13
CA ILE A 63 -19.27 15.10 13.40
C ILE A 63 -20.25 15.40 14.57
N VAL A 64 -21.41 14.76 14.56
CA VAL A 64 -22.35 14.72 15.68
C VAL A 64 -22.22 13.33 16.29
N CYS A 65 -21.53 13.25 17.42
CA CYS A 65 -21.27 12.01 18.15
C CYS A 65 -22.00 12.01 19.49
N GLU A 66 -22.49 10.85 19.91
CA GLU A 66 -23.16 10.67 21.20
C GLU A 66 -22.20 10.88 22.37
N SER A 67 -20.96 10.38 22.22
CA SER A 67 -19.92 10.58 23.20
C SER A 67 -18.54 10.68 22.57
N ARG A 68 -17.65 11.36 23.28
CA ARG A 68 -16.25 11.53 22.92
C ARG A 68 -15.40 11.52 24.18
N GLN A 69 -14.25 10.88 24.11
CA GLN A 69 -13.21 10.97 25.12
C GLN A 69 -11.90 11.38 24.47
N ASP A 70 -11.24 12.39 25.05
CA ASP A 70 -9.89 12.79 24.66
C ASP A 70 -8.83 11.78 25.15
N LEU A 71 -7.65 11.82 24.54
CA LEU A 71 -6.62 10.81 24.73
C LEU A 71 -6.17 10.61 26.18
N SER A 72 -6.59 9.48 26.76
CA SER A 72 -6.39 9.11 28.16
C SER A 72 -5.48 7.88 28.33
N PRO A 73 -4.79 7.71 29.47
CA PRO A 73 -4.00 6.50 29.73
C PRO A 73 -4.87 5.24 29.84
N VAL A 74 -4.35 4.10 29.35
CA VAL A 74 -4.95 2.77 29.50
C VAL A 74 -3.92 1.76 30.01
N ALA A 75 -4.40 0.59 30.47
CA ALA A 75 -3.51 -0.52 30.80
C ALA A 75 -2.66 -0.89 29.55
N PRO A 76 -1.34 -1.12 29.70
CA PRO A 76 -0.48 -1.42 28.56
C PRO A 76 -0.95 -2.65 27.76
N ILE A 77 -1.12 -2.49 26.44
CA ILE A 77 -1.44 -3.59 25.52
C ILE A 77 -0.22 -3.82 24.63
N THR A 78 0.50 -4.91 24.86
CA THR A 78 1.69 -5.28 24.08
C THR A 78 1.38 -6.40 23.11
N PHE A 79 1.86 -6.27 21.88
CA PHE A 79 1.70 -7.27 20.83
C PHE A 79 2.81 -7.19 19.79
N SER A 80 2.94 -8.27 19.01
CA SER A 80 3.86 -8.36 17.88
C SER A 80 3.08 -8.63 16.61
N ARG A 81 3.50 -8.00 15.50
CA ARG A 81 2.90 -8.16 14.18
C ARG A 81 3.99 -8.30 13.12
N SER A 82 3.69 -9.09 12.10
CA SER A 82 4.43 -9.10 10.83
C SER A 82 3.44 -9.01 9.69
N PHE A 83 3.77 -8.23 8.66
CA PHE A 83 3.03 -8.21 7.41
C PHE A 83 3.97 -7.85 6.23
N VAL A 84 3.58 -8.30 5.04
CA VAL A 84 4.30 -8.06 3.78
C VAL A 84 3.53 -7.03 2.97
N PHE A 85 4.24 -6.07 2.37
CA PHE A 85 3.68 -5.07 1.49
C PHE A 85 4.55 -4.83 0.26
N GLU A 86 3.97 -4.12 -0.71
CA GLU A 86 4.65 -3.71 -1.93
C GLU A 86 4.80 -2.19 -1.97
N VAL A 87 5.93 -1.73 -2.51
CA VAL A 87 6.21 -0.32 -2.79
C VAL A 87 6.46 -0.16 -4.28
N GLY A 88 5.84 0.85 -4.88
CA GLY A 88 5.95 1.11 -6.33
C GLY A 88 5.11 0.20 -7.23
N GLY A 89 4.23 -0.63 -6.65
CA GLY A 89 3.35 -1.51 -7.42
C GLY A 89 2.12 -0.82 -8.04
N PRO A 90 1.18 -1.58 -8.64
CA PRO A 90 -0.02 -1.06 -9.31
C PRO A 90 -0.98 -0.24 -8.44
N GLY A 91 -0.76 -0.18 -7.11
CA GLY A 91 -1.47 0.68 -6.16
C GLY A 91 -0.75 1.97 -5.79
N MET A 92 0.41 2.26 -6.38
CA MET A 92 1.12 3.53 -6.17
C MET A 92 0.41 4.65 -6.94
N SER A 93 0.15 5.75 -6.24
CA SER A 93 -0.26 7.00 -6.88
C SER A 93 0.95 7.92 -6.99
N SER A 94 1.24 8.41 -8.20
CA SER A 94 2.13 9.56 -8.36
C SER A 94 1.46 10.88 -7.96
N ALA A 95 0.14 10.87 -7.78
CA ALA A 95 -0.62 12.01 -7.29
C ALA A 95 -0.65 12.01 -5.76
N VAL A 96 -0.38 13.19 -5.20
CA VAL A 96 -0.55 13.50 -3.78
C VAL A 96 -1.97 13.99 -3.56
N GLY A 97 -2.72 13.35 -2.67
CA GLY A 97 -4.00 13.86 -2.21
C GLY A 97 -3.78 14.97 -1.19
N THR A 98 -4.47 16.10 -1.31
CA THR A 98 -4.40 17.17 -0.30
C THR A 98 -5.72 17.31 0.45
N GLY A 99 -5.61 17.61 1.73
CA GLY A 99 -6.75 17.87 2.62
C GLY A 99 -6.52 19.11 3.47
N ASP A 100 -7.59 19.87 3.71
CA ASP A 100 -7.62 20.98 4.65
C ASP A 100 -8.81 20.75 5.58
N PHE A 101 -8.51 20.52 6.86
CA PHE A 101 -9.48 20.11 7.85
C PHE A 101 -9.66 21.26 8.85
N GLU A 102 -10.84 21.87 8.79
CA GLU A 102 -11.27 22.91 9.73
C GLU A 102 -12.79 22.79 10.00
N PRO A 103 -13.23 22.66 11.27
CA PRO A 103 -12.40 22.57 12.47
C PRO A 103 -11.71 21.20 12.59
N ALA A 104 -10.43 21.21 12.98
CA ALA A 104 -9.72 20.02 13.43
C ALA A 104 -9.35 20.16 14.91
N VAL A 105 -9.02 19.04 15.52
CA VAL A 105 -8.57 18.94 16.91
C VAL A 105 -7.40 17.97 16.94
N ASP A 106 -6.34 18.35 17.64
CA ASP A 106 -5.28 17.39 17.89
C ASP A 106 -5.74 16.30 18.84
N TRP A 107 -4.86 15.35 19.05
CA TRP A 107 -5.01 14.21 19.94
C TRP A 107 -5.14 14.61 21.42
N TYR A 108 -4.77 15.83 21.82
CA TYR A 108 -5.03 16.38 23.17
C TYR A 108 -6.35 17.14 23.24
N GLY A 109 -7.15 17.15 22.17
CA GLY A 109 -8.38 17.93 22.09
C GLY A 109 -8.14 19.42 21.80
N ARG A 110 -6.91 19.82 21.44
CA ARG A 110 -6.58 21.21 21.15
C ARG A 110 -7.09 21.60 19.77
N PRO A 111 -7.85 22.71 19.64
CA PRO A 111 -8.38 23.13 18.36
C PRO A 111 -7.25 23.57 17.42
N MET A 112 -7.27 23.06 16.19
CA MET A 112 -6.29 23.37 15.16
C MET A 112 -6.91 23.46 13.76
N ARG A 113 -6.18 24.07 12.83
CA ARG A 113 -6.34 23.82 11.40
C ARG A 113 -5.30 22.78 11.00
N TYR A 114 -5.72 21.76 10.28
CA TYR A 114 -4.84 20.67 9.83
C TYR A 114 -4.81 20.62 8.32
N GLN A 115 -3.62 20.74 7.74
CA GLN A 115 -3.42 20.59 6.31
C GLN A 115 -2.51 19.40 6.05
N LEU A 116 -2.88 18.59 5.08
CA LEU A 116 -2.25 17.31 4.79
C LEU A 116 -1.99 17.20 3.28
N GLY A 117 -0.81 16.73 2.91
CA GLY A 117 -0.55 16.08 1.64
C GLY A 117 -0.19 14.62 1.90
N ASP A 118 -0.90 13.68 1.29
CA ASP A 118 -0.68 12.24 1.46
C ASP A 118 -0.50 11.55 0.12
N GLN A 119 0.47 10.64 0.06
CA GLN A 119 0.83 9.89 -1.13
C GLN A 119 0.85 8.39 -0.80
N ALA A 120 0.04 7.62 -1.54
CA ALA A 120 0.10 6.17 -1.51
C ALA A 120 1.39 5.68 -2.19
N MET A 121 2.27 5.06 -1.41
CA MET A 121 3.56 4.54 -1.87
C MET A 121 3.46 3.10 -2.39
N GLY A 122 2.34 2.44 -2.09
CA GLY A 122 2.01 1.11 -2.55
C GLY A 122 0.95 0.48 -1.67
N GLY A 123 0.47 -0.68 -2.12
CA GLY A 123 -0.56 -1.41 -1.42
C GLY A 123 -0.57 -2.87 -1.86
N LEU A 124 -0.93 -3.75 -0.94
CA LEU A 124 -1.07 -5.16 -1.20
C LEU A 124 -2.31 -5.67 -0.46
N ALA A 125 -3.31 -6.14 -1.20
CA ALA A 125 -4.33 -6.99 -0.61
C ALA A 125 -3.63 -8.27 -0.11
N SER A 126 -3.75 -8.57 1.19
CA SER A 126 -3.12 -9.78 1.73
C SER A 126 -3.75 -11.00 1.07
N SER A 127 -2.95 -11.81 0.38
CA SER A 127 -3.40 -13.11 -0.14
C SER A 127 -3.48 -14.16 0.97
N GLU A 128 -2.85 -13.91 2.12
CA GLU A 128 -2.87 -14.84 3.25
C GLU A 128 -3.86 -14.38 4.34
N PRO A 129 -4.66 -15.31 4.89
CA PRO A 129 -5.58 -15.00 5.96
C PRO A 129 -4.81 -14.60 7.21
N VAL A 130 -5.06 -13.39 7.71
CA VAL A 130 -4.56 -12.94 9.01
C VAL A 130 -5.25 -13.79 10.09
N SER A 131 -4.47 -14.36 11.01
CA SER A 131 -5.04 -15.12 12.11
C SER A 131 -5.72 -14.17 13.11
N ALA A 132 -7.00 -14.41 13.41
CA ALA A 132 -7.73 -13.66 14.42
C ALA A 132 -7.07 -13.74 15.82
N ALA A 133 -6.30 -14.79 16.09
CA ALA A 133 -5.54 -14.94 17.33
C ALA A 133 -4.42 -13.89 17.50
N LEU A 134 -4.03 -13.20 16.43
CA LEU A 134 -3.05 -12.11 16.48
C LEU A 134 -3.67 -10.76 16.87
N ILE A 135 -5.00 -10.68 17.00
CA ILE A 135 -5.69 -9.46 17.45
C ILE A 135 -5.66 -9.43 18.98
N PRO A 136 -4.99 -8.45 19.61
CA PRO A 136 -4.96 -8.35 21.07
C PRO A 136 -6.34 -8.05 21.62
N ALA A 137 -6.84 -8.91 22.52
CA ALA A 137 -8.17 -8.75 23.11
C ALA A 137 -8.35 -7.37 23.79
N GLY A 138 -7.28 -6.80 24.36
CA GLY A 138 -7.31 -5.48 24.98
C GLY A 138 -7.73 -4.33 24.04
N ILE A 139 -7.52 -4.46 22.73
CA ILE A 139 -7.98 -3.47 21.73
C ILE A 139 -9.50 -3.56 21.52
N LEU A 140 -10.07 -4.76 21.70
CA LEU A 140 -11.48 -5.02 21.44
C LEU A 140 -12.36 -4.77 22.66
N THR A 141 -11.84 -4.96 23.87
CA THR A 141 -12.60 -4.86 25.13
C THR A 141 -13.34 -3.53 25.29
N PRO A 142 -12.73 -2.35 25.08
CA PRO A 142 -13.43 -1.06 25.26
C PRO A 142 -14.58 -0.86 24.27
N ALA A 143 -14.46 -1.45 23.07
CA ALA A 143 -15.48 -1.43 22.05
C ALA A 143 -16.54 -2.53 22.23
N GLN A 144 -16.43 -3.35 23.28
CA GLN A 144 -17.25 -4.54 23.51
C GLN A 144 -17.26 -5.49 22.31
N LEU A 145 -16.15 -5.51 21.57
CA LEU A 145 -15.99 -6.35 20.40
C LEU A 145 -15.48 -7.73 20.81
N THR A 146 -15.97 -8.75 20.12
CA THR A 146 -15.44 -10.11 20.24
C THR A 146 -14.46 -10.38 19.10
N PRO A 147 -13.34 -11.10 19.36
CA PRO A 147 -12.48 -11.57 18.29
C PRO A 147 -13.28 -12.34 17.23
N PRO A 148 -13.01 -12.12 15.93
CA PRO A 148 -13.71 -12.85 14.88
C PRO A 148 -13.30 -14.33 14.85
N SER A 149 -14.22 -15.20 14.41
CA SER A 149 -13.87 -16.56 14.00
C SER A 149 -13.16 -16.60 12.64
N SER A 150 -13.38 -15.59 11.80
CA SER A 150 -12.79 -15.44 10.46
C SER A 150 -12.68 -13.96 10.09
N ILE A 151 -11.64 -13.61 9.35
CA ILE A 151 -11.43 -12.26 8.81
C ILE A 151 -11.94 -12.23 7.38
N ASP A 152 -12.74 -11.21 7.03
CA ASP A 152 -13.37 -11.07 5.71
C ASP A 152 -12.39 -10.49 4.68
N GLY A 153 -11.45 -9.64 5.13
CA GLY A 153 -10.43 -9.07 4.27
C GLY A 153 -9.27 -8.48 5.05
N SER A 154 -8.09 -8.46 4.42
CA SER A 154 -6.90 -7.77 4.91
C SER A 154 -6.24 -7.01 3.76
N TYR A 155 -5.80 -5.79 4.04
CA TYR A 155 -5.13 -4.91 3.10
C TYR A 155 -4.00 -4.18 3.80
N VAL A 156 -2.82 -4.17 3.19
CA VAL A 156 -1.68 -3.41 3.67
C VAL A 156 -1.44 -2.24 2.73
N ALA A 157 -1.32 -1.03 3.28
CA ALA A 157 -0.96 0.18 2.54
C ALA A 157 0.33 0.78 3.09
N THR A 158 1.12 1.38 2.20
CA THR A 158 2.24 2.24 2.57
C THR A 158 1.95 3.67 2.12
N PHE A 159 2.40 4.62 2.93
CA PHE A 159 2.08 6.02 2.73
C PHE A 159 3.26 6.90 3.12
N HIS A 160 3.35 8.03 2.43
CA HIS A 160 4.18 9.18 2.76
C HIS A 160 3.27 10.38 2.87
N GLY A 161 3.45 11.20 3.90
CA GLY A 161 2.65 12.39 4.08
C GLY A 161 3.44 13.55 4.65
N ARG A 162 2.91 14.76 4.41
CA ARG A 162 3.37 16.02 4.99
C ARG A 162 2.20 16.73 5.62
N ASP A 163 2.43 17.31 6.78
CA ASP A 163 1.41 18.09 7.45
C ASP A 163 1.85 19.46 7.95
N ILE A 164 0.85 20.32 8.09
CA ILE A 164 0.93 21.60 8.78
C ILE A 164 -0.24 21.63 9.77
N SER A 165 0.10 21.69 11.06
CA SER A 165 -0.86 21.81 12.16
C SER A 165 -0.75 23.20 12.77
N THR A 166 -1.75 24.06 12.56
CA THR A 166 -1.79 25.42 13.12
C THR A 166 -2.76 25.47 14.31
N TYR A 167 -2.23 25.62 15.51
CA TYR A 167 -3.01 25.58 16.75
C TYR A 167 -3.68 26.92 17.05
N ARG A 168 -4.93 26.89 17.52
CA ARG A 168 -5.74 28.08 17.80
C ARG A 168 -5.74 28.51 19.26
N ASP A 169 -5.37 27.59 20.16
CA ASP A 169 -5.32 27.81 21.59
C ASP A 169 -4.03 28.50 22.08
N ALA A 170 -3.00 28.55 21.24
CA ALA A 170 -1.74 29.23 21.50
C ALA A 170 -1.33 30.08 20.30
N ALA A 171 -1.10 31.38 20.52
CA ALA A 171 -0.63 32.27 19.47
C ALA A 171 0.71 31.77 18.88
N GLY A 172 0.72 31.46 17.57
CA GLY A 172 1.93 31.05 16.85
C GLY A 172 2.38 29.60 17.07
N GLY A 173 1.57 28.75 17.70
CA GLY A 173 1.85 27.31 17.75
C GLY A 173 1.62 26.68 16.38
N GLU A 174 2.68 26.31 15.68
CA GLU A 174 2.59 25.56 14.44
C GLU A 174 3.54 24.35 14.49
N ALA A 175 3.03 23.18 14.14
CA ALA A 175 3.81 21.98 13.97
C ALA A 175 3.81 21.59 12.49
N ARG A 176 4.96 21.17 11.98
CA ARG A 176 5.15 20.74 10.59
C ARG A 176 5.94 19.45 10.58
N ALA A 177 5.41 18.44 9.92
CA ALA A 177 6.05 17.13 9.89
C ALA A 177 6.05 16.53 8.48
N ASP A 178 7.09 15.77 8.21
CA ASP A 178 7.14 14.77 7.14
C ASP A 178 7.04 13.41 7.84
N TYR A 179 6.17 12.53 7.34
CA TYR A 179 5.95 11.23 7.93
C TYR A 179 5.78 10.14 6.88
N TRP A 180 6.08 8.91 7.27
CA TRP A 180 5.95 7.73 6.43
C TRP A 180 5.69 6.51 7.29
N GLY A 181 5.08 5.51 6.69
CA GLY A 181 4.78 4.29 7.40
C GLY A 181 4.02 3.28 6.56
N ALA A 182 3.49 2.31 7.26
CA ALA A 182 2.58 1.33 6.71
C ALA A 182 1.43 1.08 7.68
N ASN A 183 0.28 0.73 7.12
CA ASN A 183 -0.85 0.24 7.88
C ASN A 183 -1.33 -1.10 7.33
N GLU A 184 -1.77 -1.97 8.22
CA GLU A 184 -2.53 -3.17 7.90
C GLU A 184 -3.96 -2.96 8.39
N SER A 185 -4.89 -2.95 7.46
CA SER A 185 -6.32 -2.88 7.70
C SER A 185 -6.91 -4.27 7.60
N ILE A 186 -7.61 -4.73 8.63
CA ILE A 186 -8.37 -5.97 8.66
C ILE A 186 -9.84 -5.66 8.91
N GLY A 187 -10.72 -6.38 8.22
CA GLY A 187 -12.16 -6.20 8.32
C GLY A 187 -12.88 -7.52 8.57
N TRP A 188 -13.96 -7.47 9.36
CA TRP A 188 -14.88 -8.58 9.48
C TRP A 188 -16.30 -8.11 9.80
N THR A 189 -17.25 -9.01 9.59
CA THR A 189 -18.64 -8.82 9.99
C THR A 189 -18.88 -9.48 11.35
N ALA A 190 -19.27 -8.69 12.34
CA ALA A 190 -19.61 -9.19 13.67
C ALA A 190 -20.92 -10.00 13.66
N ALA A 191 -21.15 -10.83 14.68
CA ALA A 191 -22.33 -11.70 14.76
C ALA A 191 -23.67 -10.94 14.76
N ASN A 192 -23.66 -9.67 15.15
CA ASN A 192 -24.81 -8.78 15.13
C ASN A 192 -25.01 -8.05 13.78
N GLY A 193 -24.21 -8.39 12.76
CA GLY A 193 -24.27 -7.80 11.41
C GLY A 193 -23.50 -6.49 11.25
N GLN A 194 -22.84 -5.97 12.28
CA GLN A 194 -22.02 -4.76 12.18
C GLN A 194 -20.71 -5.05 11.43
N SER A 195 -20.25 -4.08 10.65
CA SER A 195 -18.92 -4.10 10.06
C SER A 195 -17.91 -3.61 11.07
N VAL A 196 -16.81 -4.35 11.23
CA VAL A 196 -15.71 -4.00 12.13
C VAL A 196 -14.45 -3.86 11.31
N GLY A 197 -13.74 -2.75 11.50
CA GLY A 197 -12.41 -2.50 10.97
C GLY A 197 -11.39 -2.43 12.10
N LEU A 198 -10.22 -3.03 11.90
CA LEU A 198 -9.03 -2.72 12.68
C LEU A 198 -7.94 -2.25 11.73
N MET A 199 -7.29 -1.15 12.08
CA MET A 199 -6.11 -0.67 11.37
C MET A 199 -4.93 -0.65 12.33
N PHE A 200 -3.91 -1.43 12.04
CA PHE A 200 -2.61 -1.39 12.73
C PHE A 200 -1.67 -0.54 11.89
N GLN A 201 -1.31 0.64 12.39
CA GLN A 201 -0.44 1.58 11.69
C GLN A 201 0.83 1.80 12.49
N PHE A 202 1.98 1.60 11.83
CA PHE A 202 3.21 2.19 12.31
C PHE A 202 3.55 3.39 11.44
N LEU A 203 4.06 4.44 12.06
CA LEU A 203 4.58 5.59 11.34
C LEU A 203 5.78 6.19 12.07
N GLN A 204 6.64 6.78 11.27
CA GLN A 204 7.72 7.63 11.71
C GLN A 204 7.40 9.05 11.25
N ALA A 205 7.47 10.01 12.17
CA ALA A 205 7.35 11.42 11.86
C ALA A 205 8.66 12.13 12.20
N MET A 206 9.06 13.06 11.34
CA MET A 206 10.21 13.93 11.58
C MET A 206 9.81 15.39 11.34
N PRO A 207 10.32 16.34 12.16
CA PRO A 207 10.18 17.75 11.87
C PRO A 207 10.75 18.06 10.48
N PHE A 208 9.95 18.75 9.65
CA PHE A 208 10.35 19.12 8.30
C PHE A 208 9.87 20.53 8.01
N ALA A 209 10.63 21.27 7.19
CA ALA A 209 10.24 22.59 6.71
C ALA A 209 9.17 22.45 5.60
N VAL A 210 8.03 21.86 5.96
CA VAL A 210 6.86 21.81 5.08
C VAL A 210 6.44 23.24 4.79
N THR A 211 6.02 23.54 3.57
CA THR A 211 5.40 24.82 3.17
C THR A 211 4.11 24.49 2.41
N GLN A 212 3.27 25.50 2.15
CA GLN A 212 2.07 25.26 1.34
C GLN A 212 2.45 24.75 -0.06
N GLU A 213 3.58 25.22 -0.59
CA GLU A 213 4.06 24.86 -1.92
C GLU A 213 4.56 23.42 -1.99
N ASN A 214 5.17 22.90 -0.92
CA ASN A 214 5.73 21.54 -0.92
C ASN A 214 4.80 20.50 -0.25
N LEU A 215 3.65 20.91 0.27
CA LEU A 215 2.66 20.01 0.87
C LEU A 215 2.22 18.93 -0.12
N ALA A 216 2.00 19.30 -1.38
CA ALA A 216 1.58 18.40 -2.45
C ALA A 216 2.74 17.82 -3.29
N GLN A 217 4.00 18.05 -2.90
CA GLN A 217 5.14 17.63 -3.71
C GLN A 217 5.37 16.12 -3.56
N PRO A 218 5.30 15.32 -4.64
CA PRO A 218 5.44 13.88 -4.56
C PRO A 218 6.87 13.46 -4.19
N VAL A 219 6.98 12.29 -3.56
CA VAL A 219 8.21 11.60 -3.21
C VAL A 219 8.42 10.40 -4.13
N SER A 220 9.68 10.12 -4.47
CA SER A 220 10.05 8.96 -5.28
C SER A 220 10.04 7.66 -4.47
N VAL A 221 9.81 6.52 -5.13
CA VAL A 221 9.89 5.19 -4.48
C VAL A 221 11.24 4.98 -3.80
N SER A 222 12.33 5.33 -4.48
CA SER A 222 13.69 5.19 -3.95
C SER A 222 13.92 6.05 -2.71
N GLU A 223 13.37 7.27 -2.68
CA GLU A 223 13.46 8.15 -1.52
C GLU A 223 12.64 7.61 -0.35
N PHE A 224 11.43 7.11 -0.58
CA PHE A 224 10.63 6.46 0.45
C PHE A 224 11.32 5.23 1.04
N ILE A 225 11.90 4.36 0.21
CA ILE A 225 12.64 3.18 0.66
C ILE A 225 13.89 3.60 1.46
N ALA A 226 14.58 4.65 1.02
CA ALA A 226 15.72 5.19 1.77
C ALA A 226 15.30 5.70 3.16
N ARG A 227 14.20 6.45 3.25
CA ARG A 227 13.60 6.93 4.52
C ARG A 227 13.21 5.79 5.45
N MET A 228 12.49 4.79 4.94
CA MET A 228 12.10 3.60 5.70
C MET A 228 13.32 2.86 6.29
N ASN A 229 14.40 2.73 5.50
CA ASN A 229 15.65 2.10 5.95
C ASN A 229 16.50 2.97 6.88
N GLN A 230 16.40 4.30 6.81
CA GLN A 230 17.19 5.19 7.65
C GLN A 230 16.51 5.45 9.00
N ASP A 231 15.22 5.73 8.97
CA ASP A 231 14.58 6.47 10.05
C ASP A 231 13.91 5.56 11.10
N PHE A 232 13.65 4.28 10.78
CA PHE A 232 13.25 3.34 11.83
C PHE A 232 14.40 2.89 12.75
N TRP A 233 15.64 3.19 12.36
CA TRP A 233 16.84 2.86 13.13
C TRP A 233 17.47 4.07 13.83
N CYS A 234 16.99 5.29 13.58
CA CYS A 234 17.54 6.46 14.25
C CYS A 234 17.19 6.48 15.74
N GLN A 235 18.17 6.90 16.54
CA GLN A 235 17.97 7.27 17.94
C GLN A 235 17.30 8.65 18.01
N GLY A 236 16.25 8.79 18.84
CA GLY A 236 15.52 10.04 19.03
C GLY A 236 14.32 10.24 18.08
N CYS A 237 14.11 9.33 17.13
CA CYS A 237 12.98 9.37 16.22
C CYS A 237 11.71 8.82 16.88
N THR A 238 10.59 9.54 16.73
CA THR A 238 9.29 9.14 17.31
C THR A 238 8.69 7.98 16.53
N ARG A 239 8.81 6.77 17.09
CA ARG A 239 8.21 5.55 16.53
C ARG A 239 6.79 5.41 17.05
N THR A 240 5.84 5.87 16.26
CA THR A 240 4.44 5.88 16.67
C THR A 240 3.77 4.60 16.21
N LEU A 241 3.09 3.94 17.15
CA LEU A 241 2.15 2.88 16.87
C LEU A 241 0.74 3.43 17.10
N ILE A 242 -0.09 3.35 16.08
CA ILE A 242 -1.49 3.71 16.13
C ILE A 242 -2.30 2.46 15.82
N VAL A 243 -3.33 2.20 16.63
CA VAL A 243 -4.33 1.18 16.30
C VAL A 243 -5.69 1.81 16.33
N THR A 244 -6.43 1.72 15.23
CA THR A 244 -7.83 2.16 15.18
C THR A 244 -8.73 0.94 15.16
N ALA A 245 -9.71 0.89 16.05
CA ALA A 245 -10.84 -0.02 15.95
C ALA A 245 -12.09 0.77 15.60
N SER A 246 -12.69 0.44 14.47
CA SER A 246 -13.91 1.07 13.99
C SER A 246 -15.05 0.06 13.93
N VAL A 247 -16.24 0.49 14.32
CA VAL A 247 -17.47 -0.30 14.25
C VAL A 247 -18.50 0.54 13.52
N SER A 248 -19.09 0.00 12.46
CA SER A 248 -20.14 0.68 11.71
C SER A 248 -21.33 -0.22 11.48
N GLY A 249 -22.52 0.38 11.52
CA GLY A 249 -23.79 -0.30 11.31
C GLY A 249 -24.96 0.58 11.66
N ASN A 250 -26.12 0.32 11.05
CA ASN A 250 -27.37 1.07 11.33
C ASN A 250 -27.23 2.60 11.17
N GLY A 251 -26.37 3.06 10.26
CA GLY A 251 -26.16 4.49 9.99
C GLY A 251 -25.29 5.23 11.01
N THR A 252 -24.69 4.52 11.97
CA THR A 252 -23.73 5.10 12.92
C THR A 252 -22.36 4.44 12.78
N TYR A 253 -21.33 5.17 13.23
CA TYR A 253 -19.99 4.63 13.39
C TYR A 253 -19.40 4.99 14.76
N SER A 254 -18.51 4.16 15.26
CA SER A 254 -17.75 4.38 16.49
C SER A 254 -16.29 4.04 16.24
N ASP A 255 -15.38 4.88 16.71
CA ASP A 255 -13.94 4.73 16.55
C ASP A 255 -13.24 4.76 17.90
N TYR A 256 -12.30 3.83 18.08
CA TYR A 256 -11.43 3.71 19.23
C TYR A 256 -9.99 3.76 18.74
N LEU A 257 -9.31 4.85 19.05
CA LEU A 257 -7.95 5.10 18.60
C LEU A 257 -6.97 4.91 19.76
N TYR A 258 -6.08 3.94 19.61
CA TYR A 258 -5.03 3.63 20.55
C TYR A 258 -3.69 4.19 20.07
N HIS A 259 -2.91 4.69 21.02
CA HIS A 259 -1.58 5.21 20.77
C HIS A 259 -0.56 4.48 21.62
N GLY A 260 0.60 4.27 21.02
CA GLY A 260 1.69 3.56 21.63
C GLY A 260 3.02 3.83 20.96
N THR A 261 4.01 3.07 21.39
CA THR A 261 5.37 3.12 20.86
C THR A 261 5.80 1.77 20.34
N ILE A 262 6.66 1.79 19.33
CA ILE A 262 7.30 0.59 18.80
C ILE A 262 8.61 0.37 19.55
N ASN A 263 8.72 -0.79 20.19
CA ASN A 263 9.87 -1.15 21.03
C ASN A 263 10.89 -1.98 20.25
N ALA A 264 10.42 -2.81 19.31
CA ALA A 264 11.26 -3.59 18.41
C ALA A 264 10.72 -3.48 16.99
N PHE A 265 11.61 -3.31 16.02
CA PHE A 265 11.25 -3.16 14.61
C PHE A 265 12.29 -3.87 13.74
N SER A 266 11.82 -4.56 12.71
CA SER A 266 12.62 -5.15 11.66
C SER A 266 11.94 -4.86 10.33
N PHE A 267 12.73 -4.41 9.37
CA PHE A 267 12.28 -4.14 8.01
C PHE A 267 13.31 -4.76 7.07
N ARG A 268 12.83 -5.61 6.17
CA ARG A 268 13.68 -6.27 5.20
C ARG A 268 12.99 -6.39 3.86
N GLN A 269 13.77 -6.25 2.81
CA GLN A 269 13.32 -6.60 1.48
C GLN A 269 13.14 -8.12 1.41
N VAL A 270 12.04 -8.57 0.80
CA VAL A 270 11.79 -9.98 0.52
C VAL A 270 11.71 -10.17 -0.98
N ASP A 271 12.19 -11.31 -1.46
CA ASP A 271 12.15 -11.59 -2.89
C ASP A 271 10.71 -11.53 -3.38
N ALA A 272 10.48 -10.76 -4.45
CA ALA A 272 9.20 -10.87 -5.15
C ALA A 272 9.03 -12.32 -5.56
N LEU A 273 7.91 -12.95 -5.16
CA LEU A 273 7.49 -14.21 -5.77
C LEU A 273 7.67 -14.03 -7.27
N ALA A 274 8.49 -14.88 -7.89
CA ALA A 274 8.71 -14.84 -9.32
C ALA A 274 7.40 -15.19 -10.01
N VAL A 275 6.50 -14.21 -10.14
CA VAL A 275 5.34 -14.28 -11.01
C VAL A 275 5.96 -14.35 -12.40
N PRO A 276 5.80 -15.45 -13.15
CA PRO A 276 6.32 -15.53 -14.50
C PRO A 276 5.76 -14.33 -15.26
N GLU A 277 6.64 -13.48 -15.77
CA GLU A 277 6.18 -12.32 -16.53
C GLU A 277 5.30 -12.79 -17.69
N PRO A 278 4.37 -11.96 -18.21
CA PRO A 278 3.61 -12.29 -19.41
C PRO A 278 4.52 -12.73 -20.58
N SER A 279 5.73 -12.15 -20.66
CA SER A 279 6.80 -12.55 -21.57
C SER A 279 7.25 -14.00 -21.35
N THR A 280 7.33 -14.48 -20.11
CA THR A 280 7.68 -15.87 -19.75
C THR A 280 6.60 -16.84 -20.22
N TYR A 281 5.32 -16.50 -20.06
CA TYR A 281 4.23 -17.29 -20.63
C TYR A 281 4.26 -17.29 -22.16
N ALA A 282 4.54 -16.14 -22.78
CA ALA A 282 4.67 -16.03 -24.23
C ALA A 282 5.84 -16.88 -24.75
N LEU A 283 6.99 -16.87 -24.06
CA LEU A 283 8.17 -17.67 -24.42
C LEU A 283 7.92 -19.17 -24.21
N MET A 284 7.21 -19.53 -23.14
CA MET A 284 6.78 -20.91 -22.91
C MET A 284 5.82 -21.39 -24.02
N LEU A 285 4.81 -20.59 -24.37
CA LEU A 285 3.88 -20.88 -25.46
C LEU A 285 4.58 -20.95 -26.82
N ALA A 286 5.53 -20.05 -27.07
CA ALA A 286 6.36 -20.07 -28.27
C ALA A 286 7.22 -21.35 -28.35
N GLY A 287 7.78 -21.79 -27.22
CA GLY A 287 8.50 -23.06 -27.10
C GLY A 287 7.62 -24.27 -27.42
N VAL A 288 6.41 -24.33 -26.87
CA VAL A 288 5.43 -25.39 -27.15
C VAL A 288 5.02 -25.37 -28.63
N ALA A 289 4.77 -24.19 -29.21
CA ALA A 289 4.42 -24.04 -30.62
C ALA A 289 5.56 -24.50 -31.54
N ALA A 290 6.82 -24.17 -31.23
CA ALA A 290 7.99 -24.60 -32.00
C ALA A 290 8.14 -26.12 -32.01
N ILE A 291 7.92 -26.78 -30.87
CA ILE A 291 7.93 -28.25 -30.77
C ILE A 291 6.82 -28.86 -31.62
N GLY A 292 5.60 -28.29 -31.57
CA GLY A 292 4.48 -28.73 -32.40
C GLY A 292 4.76 -28.64 -33.91
N ILE A 293 5.37 -27.53 -34.36
CA ILE A 293 5.78 -27.34 -35.77
C ILE A 293 6.86 -28.35 -36.17
N ALA A 294 7.87 -28.56 -35.32
CA ALA A 294 8.94 -29.52 -35.59
C ALA A 294 8.41 -30.96 -35.68
N ALA A 295 7.49 -31.36 -34.78
CA ALA A 295 6.86 -32.67 -34.79
C ALA A 295 6.00 -32.89 -36.05
N ARG A 296 5.25 -31.87 -36.50
CA ARG A 296 4.46 -31.93 -37.73
C ARG A 296 5.34 -32.16 -38.97
N ARG A 297 6.50 -31.50 -39.04
CA ARG A 297 7.44 -31.67 -40.18
C ARG A 297 8.02 -33.08 -40.26
N ARG A 298 8.29 -33.73 -39.12
CA ARG A 298 8.79 -35.12 -39.11
C ARG A 298 7.77 -36.09 -39.68
N ARG A 299 6.50 -36.00 -39.26
CA ARG A 299 5.42 -36.87 -39.77
C ARG A 299 5.16 -36.69 -41.28
N ALA A 300 5.24 -35.47 -41.78
CA ALA A 300 5.06 -35.20 -43.21
C ALA A 300 6.17 -35.79 -44.09
N ASN A 301 7.38 -35.95 -43.55
CA ASN A 301 8.49 -36.58 -44.27
C ASN A 301 8.45 -38.12 -44.19
N ASP A 302 7.84 -38.70 -43.15
CA ASP A 302 7.67 -40.15 -43.02
C ASP A 302 6.54 -40.71 -43.91
N THR A 303 5.78 -39.87 -44.63
CA THR A 303 4.69 -40.31 -45.52
C THR A 303 5.09 -40.45 -46.99
N ILE A 304 6.40 -40.45 -47.31
CA ILE A 304 6.91 -40.69 -48.67
C ILE A 304 7.74 -41.98 -48.66
N THR A 305 7.06 -43.13 -48.67
CA THR A 305 7.38 -44.39 -49.39
C THR A 305 6.62 -45.57 -48.75
N PRO A 306 6.19 -46.58 -49.51
CA PRO A 306 6.29 -46.79 -50.97
C PRO A 306 5.01 -46.44 -51.74
#